data_AF-A0A848W986-F1
#
_entry.id   AF-A0A848W986-F1
#
_cell.length_a   1.000
_cell.length_b   1.000
_cell.length_c   1.000
_cell.angle_alpha   90.00
_cell.angle_beta   90.00
_cell.angle_gamma   90.00
#
_symmetry.space_group_name_H-M   'P 1'
#
loop_
_entity.id
_entity.type
_entity.pdbx_description
1 polymer ?
#
loop_
_entity_poly.entity_id
_entity_poly.type
_entity_poly.pdbx_seq_one_letter_code
_entity_poly.pdbx_strand_id
1 'polypeptide(L)'
;MDQDLFQTDPVLKRAAGYPYDITPTSFTFNEGEAAPFDPALTHGRYPVIGYGSNQSPLRLRQKYGTAHAPIPVQRGWLADHDVVYSAHFASYGSLPAALRHVEGTSVSIAVNWLDDEQLEIMHGTEWDHYHYARLTNISLRLAEGEVLSEAYVYLCFSGHTVRDGEPIAVAEVVAENRRHKALGQLDALALMRARLAPDAALADFVKAHIADKELRVTRTRQLGDAAIAPRHAAHEVVYKGLE
;
A
#
# COMPACT_ATOMS: atom_id res chain seq x y z
N MET A 1 -0.51 28.55 -1.75
CA MET A 1 -1.03 28.36 -3.12
C MET A 1 -0.93 26.90 -3.54
N ASP A 2 0.22 26.21 -3.41
CA ASP A 2 0.32 24.78 -3.78
C ASP A 2 -0.64 23.84 -3.03
N GLN A 3 -0.85 24.01 -1.71
CA GLN A 3 -1.73 23.11 -0.94
C GLN A 3 -3.20 23.11 -1.42
N ASP A 4 -3.68 24.24 -1.95
CA ASP A 4 -5.05 24.36 -2.45
C ASP A 4 -5.26 23.56 -3.75
N LEU A 5 -4.21 23.44 -4.58
CA LEU A 5 -4.25 22.62 -5.79
C LEU A 5 -4.41 21.13 -5.47
N PHE A 6 -3.82 20.65 -4.38
CA PHE A 6 -3.99 19.27 -3.93
C PHE A 6 -5.41 18.96 -3.40
N GLN A 7 -6.25 19.98 -3.20
CA GLN A 7 -7.66 19.84 -2.84
C GLN A 7 -8.60 19.97 -4.04
N THR A 8 -8.21 20.76 -5.04
CA THR A 8 -9.08 21.16 -6.17
C THR A 8 -8.77 20.45 -7.49
N ASP A 9 -7.52 20.08 -7.76
CA ASP A 9 -7.11 19.36 -8.97
C ASP A 9 -7.29 17.83 -8.77
N PRO A 10 -8.14 17.15 -9.56
CA PRO A 10 -8.42 15.72 -9.37
C PRO A 10 -7.18 14.81 -9.47
N VAL A 11 -6.21 15.17 -10.30
CA VAL A 11 -4.99 14.37 -10.51
C VAL A 11 -4.08 14.49 -9.28
N LEU A 12 -3.88 15.72 -8.79
CA LEU A 12 -3.09 15.96 -7.58
C LEU A 12 -3.77 15.39 -6.33
N LYS A 13 -5.09 15.55 -6.22
CA LYS A 13 -5.88 14.96 -5.14
C LYS A 13 -5.74 13.44 -5.09
N ARG A 14 -5.73 12.77 -6.25
CA ARG A 14 -5.49 11.33 -6.32
C ARG A 14 -4.08 10.93 -5.87
N ALA A 15 -3.06 11.71 -6.24
CA ALA A 15 -1.66 11.45 -5.90
C ALA A 15 -1.39 11.63 -4.39
N ALA A 16 -1.83 12.75 -3.83
CA ALA A 16 -1.65 13.09 -2.42
C ALA A 16 -2.64 12.40 -1.49
N GLY A 17 -3.76 11.91 -2.02
CA GLY A 17 -4.76 11.20 -1.24
C GLY A 17 -4.35 9.79 -0.81
N TYR A 18 -3.25 9.23 -1.32
CA TYR A 18 -2.77 7.90 -0.91
C TYR A 18 -2.41 7.86 0.60
N PRO A 19 -2.66 6.77 1.35
CA PRO A 19 -3.27 5.50 0.95
C PRO A 19 -4.81 5.52 0.91
N TYR A 20 -5.41 6.71 0.87
CA TYR A 20 -6.85 7.00 0.93
C TYR A 20 -7.42 6.67 2.30
N ASP A 21 -8.72 6.95 2.49
CA ASP A 21 -9.37 6.71 3.77
C ASP A 21 -9.33 5.22 4.10
N ILE A 22 -8.72 4.91 5.25
CA ILE A 22 -8.64 3.57 5.83
C ILE A 22 -9.76 3.48 6.86
N THR A 23 -10.65 2.50 6.70
CA THR A 23 -11.71 2.26 7.69
C THR A 23 -11.09 1.66 8.96
N PRO A 24 -11.48 2.13 10.16
CA PRO A 24 -10.96 1.58 11.41
C PRO A 24 -11.55 0.21 11.74
N THR A 25 -12.65 -0.18 11.11
CA THR A 25 -13.40 -1.42 11.36
C THR A 25 -13.45 -2.32 10.13
N SER A 26 -13.65 -3.61 10.37
CA SER A 26 -13.92 -4.59 9.32
C SER A 26 -15.20 -4.21 8.55
N PHE A 27 -15.25 -4.54 7.27
CA PHE A 27 -16.42 -4.28 6.41
C PHE A 27 -16.51 -5.32 5.29
N THR A 28 -17.68 -5.47 4.70
CA THR A 28 -17.85 -6.21 3.45
C THR A 28 -17.94 -5.20 2.31
N PHE A 29 -17.01 -5.25 1.36
CA PHE A 29 -17.09 -4.44 0.16
C PHE A 29 -18.06 -5.10 -0.84
N ASN A 30 -19.20 -4.44 -1.08
CA ASN A 30 -20.27 -4.96 -1.93
C ASN A 30 -20.87 -3.82 -2.76
N GLU A 31 -21.14 -4.09 -4.04
CA GLU A 31 -21.78 -3.12 -4.96
C GLU A 31 -21.13 -1.73 -4.99
N GLY A 32 -19.82 -1.66 -4.75
CA GLY A 32 -19.06 -0.41 -4.75
C GLY A 32 -19.05 0.36 -3.43
N GLU A 33 -19.57 -0.22 -2.35
CA GLU A 33 -19.71 0.43 -1.03
C GLU A 33 -19.28 -0.49 0.11
N ALA A 34 -19.05 0.10 1.29
CA ALA A 34 -18.76 -0.64 2.51
C ALA A 34 -20.07 -0.99 3.24
N ALA A 35 -20.32 -2.27 3.45
CA ALA A 35 -21.42 -2.84 4.20
C ALA A 35 -20.92 -3.47 5.52
N PRO A 36 -21.81 -3.83 6.47
CA PRO A 36 -21.42 -4.57 7.66
C PRO A 36 -20.58 -5.80 7.34
N PHE A 37 -19.55 -6.05 8.15
CA PHE A 37 -18.69 -7.23 8.00
C PHE A 37 -19.48 -8.51 8.27
N ASP A 38 -19.36 -9.47 7.36
CA ASP A 38 -19.89 -10.82 7.54
C ASP A 38 -18.72 -11.82 7.56
N PRO A 39 -18.38 -12.41 8.72
CA PRO A 39 -17.28 -13.36 8.83
C PRO A 39 -17.53 -14.65 8.03
N ALA A 40 -18.79 -15.03 7.77
CA ALA A 40 -19.10 -16.26 7.03
C ALA A 40 -18.60 -16.20 5.58
N LEU A 41 -18.48 -14.99 5.03
CA LEU A 41 -18.00 -14.77 3.67
C LEU A 41 -16.49 -14.98 3.51
N THR A 42 -15.73 -15.11 4.62
CA THR A 42 -14.27 -15.37 4.58
C THR A 42 -13.91 -16.82 4.22
N HIS A 43 -14.85 -17.76 4.40
CA HIS A 43 -14.59 -19.18 4.22
C HIS A 43 -14.25 -19.53 2.76
N GLY A 44 -13.18 -20.32 2.59
CA GLY A 44 -12.73 -20.79 1.28
C GLY A 44 -12.07 -19.72 0.42
N ARG A 45 -11.66 -18.59 1.01
CA ARG A 45 -11.00 -17.47 0.31
C ARG A 45 -9.55 -17.34 0.72
N TYR A 46 -8.75 -16.68 -0.13
CA TYR A 46 -7.36 -16.36 0.17
C TYR A 46 -7.27 -15.13 1.08
N PRO A 47 -6.58 -15.20 2.23
CA PRO A 47 -6.34 -14.04 3.07
C PRO A 47 -5.22 -13.17 2.47
N VAL A 48 -5.58 -12.05 1.83
CA VAL A 48 -4.61 -11.14 1.18
C VAL A 48 -4.43 -9.86 1.98
N ILE A 49 -3.23 -9.65 2.52
CA ILE A 49 -2.85 -8.45 3.28
C ILE A 49 -2.89 -7.21 2.37
N GLY A 50 -3.72 -6.25 2.75
CA GLY A 50 -3.67 -4.87 2.32
C GLY A 50 -2.99 -4.00 3.39
N TYR A 51 -1.81 -3.49 3.10
CA TYR A 51 -1.05 -2.59 3.99
C TYR A 51 -0.90 -1.16 3.45
N GLY A 52 -1.35 -0.91 2.23
CA GLY A 52 -1.38 0.41 1.59
C GLY A 52 -2.79 0.72 1.09
N SER A 53 -2.90 1.12 -0.17
CA SER A 53 -4.18 1.54 -0.77
C SER A 53 -5.27 0.46 -0.78
N ASN A 54 -4.90 -0.83 -0.69
CA ASN A 54 -5.84 -1.97 -0.65
C ASN A 54 -6.55 -2.12 0.71
N GLN A 55 -6.41 -1.13 1.61
CA GLN A 55 -7.22 -0.99 2.82
C GLN A 55 -8.45 -0.10 2.61
N SER A 56 -8.49 0.66 1.52
CA SER A 56 -9.49 1.70 1.31
C SER A 56 -10.67 1.22 0.46
N PRO A 57 -11.93 1.39 0.90
CA PRO A 57 -13.11 1.11 0.07
C PRO A 57 -13.09 1.86 -1.27
N LEU A 58 -12.58 3.10 -1.27
CA LEU A 58 -12.44 3.89 -2.50
C LEU A 58 -11.54 3.19 -3.52
N ARG A 59 -10.47 2.55 -3.05
CA ARG A 59 -9.55 1.83 -3.94
C ARG A 59 -10.08 0.49 -4.37
N LEU A 60 -10.78 -0.23 -3.50
CA LEU A 60 -11.49 -1.44 -3.90
C LEU A 60 -12.52 -1.10 -4.99
N ARG A 61 -13.27 -0.01 -4.86
CA ARG A 61 -14.19 0.47 -5.92
C ARG A 61 -13.48 0.80 -7.23
N GLN A 62 -12.31 1.43 -7.17
CA GLN A 62 -11.52 1.71 -8.37
C GLN A 62 -10.99 0.43 -9.06
N LYS A 63 -10.81 -0.68 -8.33
CA LYS A 63 -10.33 -1.95 -8.87
C LYS A 63 -11.47 -2.85 -9.35
N TYR A 64 -12.48 -3.06 -8.51
CA TYR A 64 -13.52 -4.07 -8.69
C TYR A 64 -14.83 -3.48 -9.26
N GLY A 65 -15.01 -2.16 -9.24
CA GLY A 65 -16.25 -1.54 -9.69
C GLY A 65 -17.42 -1.86 -8.74
N THR A 66 -18.56 -2.25 -9.31
CA THR A 66 -19.81 -2.56 -8.58
C THR A 66 -20.34 -3.96 -8.87
N ALA A 67 -19.77 -4.67 -9.84
CA ALA A 67 -20.27 -5.96 -10.31
C ALA A 67 -19.24 -7.06 -10.00
N HIS A 68 -19.24 -7.53 -8.76
CA HIS A 68 -18.35 -8.59 -8.26
C HIS A 68 -19.01 -9.27 -7.05
N ALA A 69 -18.58 -10.49 -6.72
CA ALA A 69 -18.96 -11.11 -5.45
C ALA A 69 -18.49 -10.24 -4.26
N PRO A 70 -19.18 -10.24 -3.11
CA PRO A 70 -18.75 -9.47 -1.94
C PRO A 70 -17.31 -9.79 -1.53
N ILE A 71 -16.54 -8.78 -1.15
CA ILE A 71 -15.16 -8.92 -0.64
C ILE A 71 -15.15 -8.61 0.85
N PRO A 72 -14.99 -9.59 1.74
CA PRO A 72 -14.78 -9.33 3.16
C PRO A 72 -13.42 -8.68 3.37
N VAL A 73 -13.42 -7.55 4.07
CA VAL A 73 -12.22 -6.80 4.43
C VAL A 73 -12.13 -6.75 5.94
N GLN A 74 -11.26 -7.57 6.50
CA GLN A 74 -11.13 -7.78 7.94
C GLN A 74 -9.95 -6.99 8.49
N ARG A 75 -10.13 -6.26 9.58
CA ARG A 75 -9.02 -5.54 10.22
C ARG A 75 -8.16 -6.50 11.03
N GLY A 76 -6.87 -6.21 11.09
CA GLY A 76 -5.93 -6.97 11.93
C GLY A 76 -4.70 -6.17 12.32
N TRP A 77 -3.92 -6.76 13.22
CA TRP A 77 -2.63 -6.27 13.67
C TRP A 77 -1.56 -7.28 13.30
N LEU A 78 -0.63 -6.85 12.45
CA LEU A 78 0.52 -7.64 12.06
C LEU A 78 1.69 -7.30 12.98
N ALA A 79 2.19 -8.27 13.74
CA ALA A 79 3.36 -8.12 14.59
C ALA A 79 4.65 -8.14 13.78
N ASP A 80 5.71 -7.53 14.31
CA ASP A 80 7.06 -7.43 13.75
C ASP A 80 7.14 -6.80 12.35
N HIS A 81 6.21 -5.90 12.05
CA HIS A 81 6.14 -5.21 10.78
C HIS A 81 5.80 -3.73 10.94
N ASP A 82 6.26 -2.92 9.99
CA ASP A 82 5.81 -1.56 9.78
C ASP A 82 5.51 -1.34 8.30
N VAL A 83 4.78 -0.26 8.01
CA VAL A 83 4.48 0.18 6.65
C VAL A 83 5.25 1.46 6.38
N VAL A 84 6.12 1.38 5.38
CA VAL A 84 7.06 2.46 5.01
C VAL A 84 6.86 2.86 3.55
N TYR A 85 7.38 4.00 3.13
CA TYR A 85 7.35 4.36 1.72
C TYR A 85 8.32 3.51 0.90
N SER A 86 7.81 2.93 -0.18
CA SER A 86 8.63 2.31 -1.23
C SER A 86 9.44 3.37 -1.98
N ALA A 87 10.54 2.96 -2.61
CA ALA A 87 11.38 3.85 -3.42
C ALA A 87 10.98 3.85 -4.90
N HIS A 88 9.70 4.07 -5.19
CA HIS A 88 9.22 4.29 -6.56
C HIS A 88 8.01 5.24 -6.60
N PHE A 89 7.78 5.88 -7.75
CA PHE A 89 6.55 6.63 -8.00
C PHE A 89 5.53 5.79 -8.74
N ALA A 90 4.27 5.80 -8.28
CA ALA A 90 3.17 5.21 -9.03
C ALA A 90 2.84 6.05 -10.28
N SER A 91 2.16 5.44 -11.25
CA SER A 91 1.69 6.13 -12.47
C SER A 91 0.75 7.30 -12.19
N TYR A 92 0.03 7.26 -11.06
CA TYR A 92 -0.86 8.33 -10.60
C TYR A 92 -0.18 9.29 -9.61
N GLY A 93 1.15 9.25 -9.49
CA GLY A 93 1.99 10.25 -8.84
C GLY A 93 2.11 10.16 -7.32
N SER A 94 1.56 9.12 -6.71
CA SER A 94 1.82 8.83 -5.30
C SER A 94 3.21 8.22 -5.11
N LEU A 95 3.74 8.38 -3.89
CA LEU A 95 4.77 7.52 -3.33
C LEU A 95 4.08 6.35 -2.62
N PRO A 96 4.13 5.10 -3.14
CA PRO A 96 3.38 3.99 -2.56
C PRO A 96 4.03 3.42 -1.30
N ALA A 97 3.25 2.68 -0.52
CA ALA A 97 3.70 1.94 0.65
C ALA A 97 4.43 0.64 0.28
N ALA A 98 5.34 0.20 1.13
CA ALA A 98 5.96 -1.12 1.15
C ALA A 98 5.87 -1.70 2.56
N LEU A 99 5.70 -3.01 2.65
CA LEU A 99 5.75 -3.73 3.92
C LEU A 99 7.21 -4.03 4.30
N ARG A 100 7.57 -3.72 5.55
CA ARG A 100 8.91 -3.95 6.09
C ARG A 100 8.84 -4.73 7.39
N HIS A 101 9.68 -5.74 7.55
CA HIS A 101 9.88 -6.43 8.81
C HIS A 101 10.67 -5.54 9.78
N VAL A 102 10.04 -5.24 10.92
CA VAL A 102 10.57 -4.38 11.98
C VAL A 102 10.16 -4.99 13.33
N GLU A 103 11.07 -5.78 13.88
CA GLU A 103 10.87 -6.47 15.16
C GLU A 103 10.36 -5.53 16.27
N GLY A 104 9.34 -5.97 16.99
CA GLY A 104 8.66 -5.23 18.05
C GLY A 104 7.68 -4.15 17.60
N THR A 105 7.63 -3.80 16.31
CA THR A 105 6.58 -2.91 15.76
C THR A 105 5.35 -3.73 15.41
N SER A 106 4.16 -3.25 15.74
CA SER A 106 2.91 -3.86 15.26
C SER A 106 2.10 -2.85 14.46
N VAL A 107 1.60 -3.25 13.30
CA VAL A 107 0.93 -2.34 12.37
C VAL A 107 -0.50 -2.79 12.08
N SER A 108 -1.43 -1.84 12.03
CA SER A 108 -2.82 -2.10 11.67
C SER A 108 -2.96 -2.20 10.16
N ILE A 109 -3.45 -3.35 9.69
CA ILE A 109 -3.64 -3.67 8.27
C ILE A 109 -5.04 -4.23 8.01
N ALA A 110 -5.39 -4.40 6.74
CA ALA A 110 -6.58 -5.14 6.32
C ALA A 110 -6.19 -6.50 5.73
N VAL A 111 -7.06 -7.50 5.88
CA VAL A 111 -7.05 -8.74 5.12
C VAL A 111 -8.26 -8.70 4.18
N ASN A 112 -7.98 -8.63 2.89
CA ASN A 112 -8.98 -8.79 1.85
C ASN A 112 -9.11 -10.28 1.58
N TRP A 113 -10.27 -10.86 1.88
CA TRP A 113 -10.56 -12.27 1.60
C TRP A 113 -11.03 -12.39 0.17
N LEU A 114 -10.18 -12.91 -0.71
CA LEU A 114 -10.42 -12.95 -2.15
C LEU A 114 -10.73 -14.36 -2.62
N ASP A 115 -11.67 -14.50 -3.56
CA ASP A 115 -11.79 -15.69 -4.39
C ASP A 115 -10.86 -15.63 -5.61
N ASP A 116 -10.83 -16.68 -6.44
CA ASP A 116 -9.95 -16.78 -7.60
C ASP A 116 -10.17 -15.62 -8.59
N GLU A 117 -11.42 -15.27 -8.91
CA GLU A 117 -11.75 -14.18 -9.85
C GLU A 117 -11.29 -12.82 -9.32
N GLN A 118 -11.51 -12.56 -8.03
CA GLN A 118 -11.08 -11.32 -7.40
C GLN A 118 -9.55 -11.21 -7.30
N LEU A 119 -8.87 -12.35 -7.16
CA LEU A 119 -7.42 -12.43 -7.15
C LEU A 119 -6.83 -12.13 -8.53
N GLU A 120 -7.44 -12.63 -9.62
CA GLU A 120 -7.09 -12.27 -11.00
C GLU A 120 -7.11 -10.75 -11.23
N ILE A 121 -8.20 -10.09 -10.80
CA ILE A 121 -8.35 -8.63 -10.91
C ILE A 121 -7.24 -7.93 -10.11
N MET A 122 -6.95 -8.41 -8.89
CA MET A 122 -5.91 -7.82 -8.05
C MET A 122 -4.54 -7.89 -8.74
N HIS A 123 -4.17 -9.06 -9.29
CA HIS A 123 -2.92 -9.25 -10.02
C HIS A 123 -2.72 -8.25 -11.14
N GLY A 124 -3.73 -8.05 -12.00
CA GLY A 124 -3.65 -7.11 -13.13
C GLY A 124 -3.34 -5.66 -12.72
N THR A 125 -3.57 -5.30 -11.45
CA THR A 125 -3.33 -3.93 -10.94
C THR A 125 -1.99 -3.74 -10.23
N GLU A 126 -1.25 -4.81 -9.90
CA GLU A 126 -0.06 -4.76 -9.03
C GLU A 126 1.26 -5.09 -9.76
N TRP A 127 1.21 -5.55 -11.02
CA TRP A 127 2.34 -6.17 -11.74
C TRP A 127 3.60 -5.32 -11.94
N ASP A 128 3.51 -3.98 -11.97
CA ASP A 128 4.68 -3.18 -12.33
C ASP A 128 5.77 -3.13 -11.24
N HIS A 129 5.40 -3.30 -9.96
CA HIS A 129 6.35 -3.08 -8.84
C HIS A 129 6.18 -4.03 -7.66
N TYR A 130 5.17 -4.90 -7.68
CA TYR A 130 4.90 -5.80 -6.56
C TYR A 130 4.77 -7.26 -7.02
N HIS A 131 5.33 -8.15 -6.21
CA HIS A 131 5.23 -9.59 -6.44
C HIS A 131 4.24 -10.19 -5.45
N TYR A 132 3.35 -11.05 -5.96
CA TYR A 132 2.48 -11.83 -5.11
C TYR A 132 3.31 -12.87 -4.36
N ALA A 133 3.17 -12.89 -3.05
CA ALA A 133 3.95 -13.74 -2.16
C ALA A 133 3.09 -14.25 -1.01
N ARG A 134 3.47 -15.38 -0.44
CA ARG A 134 2.95 -15.89 0.82
C ARG A 134 3.92 -15.55 1.93
N LEU A 135 3.48 -14.77 2.92
CA LEU A 135 4.23 -14.63 4.17
C LEU A 135 3.97 -15.85 5.05
N THR A 136 5.03 -16.33 5.68
CA THR A 136 4.99 -17.48 6.61
C THR A 136 5.63 -17.09 7.93
N ASN A 137 5.29 -17.80 9.00
CA ASN A 137 5.78 -17.51 10.35
C ASN A 137 5.48 -16.07 10.80
N ILE A 138 4.31 -15.56 10.43
CA ILE A 138 3.81 -14.27 10.87
C ILE A 138 2.89 -14.42 12.08
N SER A 139 2.60 -13.32 12.77
CA SER A 139 1.54 -13.24 13.76
C SER A 139 0.60 -12.11 13.37
N LEU A 140 -0.46 -12.45 12.64
CA LEU A 140 -1.49 -11.52 12.22
C LEU A 140 -2.78 -11.77 13.02
N ARG A 141 -3.02 -10.94 14.04
CA ARG A 141 -4.22 -11.02 14.88
C ARG A 141 -5.37 -10.25 14.24
N LEU A 142 -6.41 -10.96 13.83
CA LEU A 142 -7.64 -10.40 13.27
C LEU A 142 -8.53 -9.81 14.37
N ALA A 143 -9.39 -8.85 14.03
CA ALA A 143 -10.25 -8.15 15.00
C ALA A 143 -11.20 -9.10 15.76
N GLU A 144 -11.58 -10.21 15.13
CA GLU A 144 -12.47 -11.25 15.64
C GLU A 144 -11.72 -12.30 16.50
N GLY A 145 -10.40 -12.14 16.67
CA GLY A 145 -9.58 -12.88 17.63
C GLY A 145 -8.72 -14.01 17.04
N GLU A 146 -9.01 -14.44 15.82
CA GLU A 146 -8.16 -15.40 15.10
C GLU A 146 -6.76 -14.83 14.84
N VAL A 147 -5.75 -15.71 14.89
CA VAL A 147 -4.37 -15.35 14.56
C VAL A 147 -3.92 -16.19 13.37
N LEU A 148 -3.62 -15.52 12.26
CA LEU A 148 -3.08 -16.15 11.07
C LEU A 148 -1.55 -16.24 11.18
N SER A 149 -1.02 -17.45 10.94
CA SER A 149 0.43 -17.71 10.83
C SER A 149 0.99 -17.58 9.41
N GLU A 150 0.09 -17.53 8.43
CA GLU A 150 0.40 -17.31 7.02
C GLU A 150 -0.70 -16.46 6.37
N ALA A 151 -0.31 -15.65 5.39
CA ALA A 151 -1.22 -14.87 4.56
C ALA A 151 -0.52 -14.45 3.26
N TYR A 152 -1.30 -14.15 2.24
CA TYR A 152 -0.77 -13.65 0.98
C TYR A 152 -0.61 -12.14 1.00
N VAL A 153 0.29 -11.62 0.18
CA VAL A 153 0.64 -10.21 0.15
C VAL A 153 1.27 -9.85 -1.19
N TYR A 154 1.22 -8.57 -1.55
CA TYR A 154 1.99 -8.02 -2.66
C TYR A 154 3.23 -7.32 -2.10
N LEU A 155 4.43 -7.82 -2.33
CA LEU A 155 5.69 -7.26 -1.80
C LEU A 155 6.41 -6.39 -2.84
N CYS A 156 6.83 -5.20 -2.43
CA CYS A 156 7.65 -4.30 -3.25
C CYS A 156 9.14 -4.54 -2.99
N PHE A 157 9.91 -4.76 -4.06
CA PHE A 157 11.35 -4.99 -3.99
C PHE A 157 12.19 -3.78 -4.41
N SER A 158 11.56 -2.64 -4.72
CA SER A 158 12.24 -1.40 -5.15
C SER A 158 13.05 -0.71 -4.05
N GLY A 159 13.04 -1.23 -2.82
CA GLY A 159 13.65 -0.61 -1.65
C GLY A 159 12.72 0.37 -0.93
N HIS A 160 13.24 0.98 0.13
CA HIS A 160 12.50 1.94 0.95
C HIS A 160 13.09 3.34 0.87
N THR A 161 12.21 4.32 0.71
CA THR A 161 12.57 5.73 0.77
C THR A 161 13.04 6.09 2.18
N VAL A 162 14.18 6.77 2.27
CA VAL A 162 14.81 7.12 3.54
C VAL A 162 14.76 8.61 3.87
N ARG A 163 14.90 8.98 5.14
CA ARG A 163 15.24 10.31 5.64
C ARG A 163 16.28 10.15 6.73
N ASP A 164 17.39 10.88 6.65
CA ASP A 164 18.49 10.78 7.61
C ASP A 164 19.04 9.34 7.74
N GLY A 165 19.05 8.58 6.64
CA GLY A 165 19.51 7.19 6.58
C GLY A 165 18.47 6.13 7.00
N GLU A 166 17.31 6.55 7.52
CA GLU A 166 16.28 5.64 8.04
C GLU A 166 15.03 5.62 7.16
N PRO A 167 14.30 4.49 7.04
CA PRO A 167 13.00 4.43 6.38
C PRO A 167 12.00 5.45 6.91
N ILE A 168 11.13 5.90 6.02
CA ILE A 168 10.01 6.79 6.37
C ILE A 168 8.75 5.93 6.48
N ALA A 169 8.13 5.92 7.67
CA ALA A 169 6.85 5.26 7.89
C ALA A 169 5.69 6.05 7.26
N VAL A 170 4.65 5.35 6.83
CA VAL A 170 3.41 5.95 6.32
C VAL A 170 2.54 6.37 7.50
N ALA A 171 2.33 7.68 7.68
CA ALA A 171 1.67 8.23 8.86
C ALA A 171 0.19 7.82 8.97
N GLU A 172 -0.47 7.62 7.84
CA GLU A 172 -1.87 7.24 7.76
C GLU A 172 -2.11 5.80 8.24
N VAL A 173 -1.06 4.96 8.30
CA VAL A 173 -1.16 3.59 8.83
C VAL A 173 -0.81 3.59 10.31
N VAL A 174 -1.79 3.22 11.14
CA VAL A 174 -1.63 3.13 12.60
C VAL A 174 -0.66 2.01 12.96
N ALA A 175 0.27 2.29 13.89
CA ALA A 175 1.19 1.29 14.43
C ALA A 175 1.50 1.54 15.91
N GLU A 176 1.82 0.45 16.62
CA GLU A 176 2.34 0.42 17.98
C GLU A 176 3.85 0.18 17.95
N ASN A 177 4.58 0.82 18.88
CA ASN A 177 6.04 0.73 19.01
C ASN A 177 6.81 1.08 17.73
N ARG A 178 6.24 1.96 16.89
CA ARG A 178 6.84 2.40 15.63
C ARG A 178 8.23 3.00 15.87
N ARG A 179 9.23 2.43 15.17
CA ARG A 179 10.63 2.86 15.25
C ARG A 179 10.98 3.98 14.27
N HIS A 180 10.31 4.01 13.12
CA HIS A 180 10.61 4.92 12.02
C HIS A 180 9.79 6.21 12.10
N LYS A 181 10.38 7.34 11.71
CA LYS A 181 9.65 8.61 11.65
C LYS A 181 8.59 8.53 10.56
N ALA A 182 7.35 8.89 10.92
CA ALA A 182 6.24 8.88 9.99
C ALA A 182 6.10 10.23 9.27
N LEU A 183 5.76 10.18 7.98
CA LEU A 183 5.31 11.33 7.20
C LEU A 183 3.99 10.99 6.53
N GLY A 184 3.13 11.99 6.38
CA GLY A 184 1.98 11.88 5.49
C GLY A 184 2.40 12.03 4.02
N GLN A 185 1.49 11.68 3.13
CA GLN A 185 1.79 11.58 1.70
C GLN A 185 2.33 12.86 1.08
N LEU A 186 1.74 14.01 1.41
CA LEU A 186 2.14 15.28 0.83
C LEU A 186 3.54 15.70 1.29
N ASP A 187 3.88 15.46 2.56
CA ASP A 187 5.21 15.74 3.10
C ASP A 187 6.26 14.80 2.53
N ALA A 188 5.92 13.53 2.31
CA ALA A 188 6.80 12.58 1.65
C ALA A 188 7.09 13.00 0.20
N LEU A 189 6.07 13.41 -0.56
CA LEU A 189 6.24 13.95 -1.91
C LEU A 189 7.07 15.25 -1.92
N ALA A 190 6.84 16.14 -0.95
CA ALA A 190 7.61 17.38 -0.81
C ALA A 190 9.10 17.10 -0.54
N LEU A 191 9.39 16.10 0.29
CA LEU A 191 10.75 15.65 0.56
C LEU A 191 11.41 15.05 -0.69
N MET A 192 10.69 14.24 -1.47
CA MET A 192 11.25 13.68 -2.71
C MET A 192 11.49 14.76 -3.76
N ARG A 193 10.57 15.71 -3.90
CA ARG A 193 10.74 16.89 -4.74
C ARG A 193 11.99 17.66 -4.35
N ALA A 194 12.21 17.93 -3.06
CA ALA A 194 13.37 18.68 -2.59
C ALA A 194 14.71 17.99 -2.96
N ARG A 195 14.72 16.66 -3.10
CA ARG A 195 15.91 15.89 -3.50
C ARG A 195 16.12 15.82 -5.01
N LEU A 196 15.03 15.65 -5.76
CA LEU A 196 15.09 15.32 -7.19
C LEU A 196 14.91 16.54 -8.09
N ALA A 197 14.23 17.58 -7.61
CA ALA A 197 13.92 18.80 -8.35
C ALA A 197 13.66 19.96 -7.36
N PRO A 198 14.69 20.45 -6.64
CA PRO A 198 14.53 21.43 -5.56
C PRO A 198 13.86 22.74 -6.02
N ASP A 199 14.10 23.14 -7.27
CA ASP A 199 13.57 24.39 -7.84
C ASP A 199 12.13 24.28 -8.37
N ALA A 200 11.55 23.07 -8.40
CA ALA A 200 10.20 22.87 -8.88
C ALA A 200 9.15 23.20 -7.80
N ALA A 201 7.99 23.71 -8.21
CA ALA A 201 6.79 23.68 -7.37
C ALA A 201 6.36 22.23 -7.13
N LEU A 202 5.71 21.95 -6.00
CA LEU A 202 5.35 20.57 -5.65
C LEU A 202 4.30 20.01 -6.61
N ALA A 203 3.31 20.83 -6.97
CA ALA A 203 2.28 20.47 -7.95
C ALA A 203 2.88 20.09 -9.31
N ASP A 204 3.82 20.89 -9.81
CA ASP A 204 4.49 20.64 -11.10
C ASP A 204 5.39 19.41 -11.03
N PHE A 205 6.10 19.21 -9.91
CA PHE A 205 6.90 18.01 -9.68
C PHE A 205 6.04 16.74 -9.79
N VAL A 206 4.86 16.74 -9.17
CA VAL A 206 3.93 15.60 -9.19
C VAL A 206 3.36 15.41 -10.60
N LYS A 207 2.82 16.47 -11.22
CA LYS A 207 2.26 16.40 -12.58
C LYS A 207 3.27 15.92 -13.61
N ALA A 208 4.53 16.34 -13.51
CA ALA A 208 5.57 15.98 -14.46
C ALA A 208 5.78 14.47 -14.55
N HIS A 209 5.89 13.75 -13.41
CA HIS A 209 6.09 12.30 -13.45
C HIS A 209 4.79 11.50 -13.64
N ILE A 210 3.62 12.13 -13.54
CA ILE A 210 2.36 11.54 -13.99
C ILE A 210 2.29 11.58 -15.53
N ALA A 211 2.56 12.74 -16.12
CA ALA A 211 2.46 12.98 -17.56
C ALA A 211 3.58 12.29 -18.37
N ASP A 212 4.78 12.19 -17.81
CA ASP A 212 5.96 11.65 -18.50
C ASP A 212 6.43 10.33 -17.84
N LYS A 213 6.27 9.22 -18.58
CA LYS A 213 6.68 7.89 -18.15
C LYS A 213 8.21 7.75 -18.05
N GLU A 214 8.97 8.34 -18.98
CA GLU A 214 10.43 8.23 -18.98
C GLU A 214 11.03 9.02 -17.82
N LEU A 215 10.49 10.20 -17.55
CA LEU A 215 10.84 10.99 -16.37
C LEU A 215 10.50 10.23 -15.08
N ARG A 216 9.33 9.59 -15.00
CA ARG A 216 8.95 8.77 -13.85
C ARG A 216 9.92 7.61 -13.62
N VAL A 217 10.28 6.88 -14.67
CA VAL A 217 11.27 5.79 -14.58
C VAL A 217 12.62 6.31 -14.10
N THR A 218 13.06 7.45 -14.63
CA THR A 218 14.33 8.09 -14.22
C THR A 218 14.31 8.47 -12.74
N ARG A 219 13.24 9.11 -12.27
CA ARG A 219 13.09 9.49 -10.86
C ARG A 219 12.97 8.28 -9.94
N THR A 220 12.23 7.24 -10.35
CA THR A 220 12.16 5.98 -9.60
C THR A 220 13.53 5.33 -9.46
N ARG A 221 14.36 5.34 -10.52
CA ARG A 221 15.75 4.85 -10.42
C ARG A 221 16.57 5.66 -9.42
N GLN A 222 16.49 6.99 -9.48
CA GLN A 222 17.18 7.87 -8.52
C GLN A 222 16.73 7.64 -7.07
N LEU A 223 15.45 7.34 -6.84
CA LEU A 223 14.98 6.93 -5.51
C LEU A 223 15.58 5.59 -5.09
N GLY A 224 15.59 4.61 -6.00
CA GLY A 224 16.18 3.28 -5.76
C GLY A 224 17.66 3.34 -5.41
N ASP A 225 18.45 4.17 -6.10
CA ASP A 225 19.90 4.33 -5.85
C ASP A 225 20.20 4.87 -4.44
N ALA A 226 19.28 5.66 -3.87
CA ALA A 226 19.37 6.21 -2.52
C ALA A 226 18.57 5.42 -1.47
N ALA A 227 17.86 4.37 -1.90
CA ALA A 227 17.00 3.58 -1.03
C ALA A 227 17.83 2.64 -0.16
N ILE A 228 17.24 2.25 0.97
CA ILE A 228 17.73 1.05 1.65
C ILE A 228 17.04 -0.18 1.08
N ALA A 229 17.75 -1.31 1.11
CA ALA A 229 17.23 -2.58 0.64
C ALA A 229 15.92 -2.97 1.35
N PRO A 230 14.99 -3.63 0.64
CA PRO A 230 13.82 -4.23 1.25
C PRO A 230 14.23 -5.17 2.38
N ARG A 231 13.43 -5.19 3.45
CA ARG A 231 13.56 -6.18 4.53
C ARG A 231 12.21 -6.82 4.74
N HIS A 232 12.01 -8.02 4.23
CA HIS A 232 10.78 -8.79 4.39
C HIS A 232 10.97 -9.90 5.42
N ALA A 233 9.87 -10.37 6.02
CA ALA A 233 9.85 -11.59 6.82
C ALA A 233 10.05 -12.83 5.93
N ALA A 234 9.98 -14.02 6.52
CA ALA A 234 9.99 -15.27 5.76
C ALA A 234 8.82 -15.29 4.75
N HIS A 235 9.15 -15.45 3.48
CA HIS A 235 8.17 -15.40 2.40
C HIS A 235 8.55 -16.31 1.24
N GLU A 236 7.54 -16.71 0.49
CA GLU A 236 7.64 -17.44 -0.77
C GLU A 236 6.99 -16.60 -1.87
N VAL A 237 7.75 -16.23 -2.90
CA VAL A 237 7.18 -15.55 -4.08
C VAL A 237 6.39 -16.58 -4.88
N VAL A 238 5.09 -16.30 -5.07
CA VAL A 238 4.17 -17.17 -5.79
C VAL A 238 4.11 -16.68 -7.23
N TYR A 239 4.88 -17.33 -8.10
CA TYR A 239 4.80 -17.08 -9.53
C TYR A 239 3.58 -17.82 -10.08
N LYS A 240 2.73 -17.13 -10.85
CA LYS A 240 1.76 -17.82 -11.69
C LYS A 240 2.51 -18.63 -12.74
N GLY A 241 2.56 -19.94 -12.53
CA GLY A 241 2.63 -20.89 -13.63
C GLY A 241 1.25 -20.98 -14.26
N LEU A 242 1.19 -20.83 -15.58
CA LEU A 242 0.19 -21.49 -16.40
C LEU A 242 0.16 -22.96 -15.97
N GLU A 243 -0.86 -23.39 -15.24
CA GLU A 243 -1.34 -24.76 -15.41
C GLU A 243 -2.27 -24.79 -16.63
#